data_AF-A0A091EVG0-F1
#
_entry.id   AF-A0A091EVG0-F1
#
_cell.length_a   1.000
_cell.length_b   1.000
_cell.length_c   1.000
_cell.angle_alpha   90.00
_cell.angle_beta   90.00
_cell.angle_gamma   90.00
#
_symmetry.space_group_name_H-M   'P 1'
#
loop_
_entity.id
_entity.type
_entity.pdbx_description
1 polymer ?
#
loop_
_entity_poly.entity_id
_entity_poly.type
_entity_poly.pdbx_seq_one_letter_code
_entity_poly.pdbx_strand_id
1 'polypeptide(L)'
;SLNCLDWSLLTPATKEMLALAEQLKGRFQGDPSFEYNLAEINAEAAARLTEGGREPVIKEEARLIATIEQIDREVGIVPRGAFVKTPLGSVHENRHFEGLSLLEAKKLSSYFHFTEPVNLKNKTLLEKADLDPSTDFLDSLEHDIPQGSWSIQLEKGGTVVVLRSLLWLGLTFYHVPMTKQFGYVYFGTGEKNLDLPFML
;
A
#
# COMPACT_ATOMS: atom_id res chain seq x y z
N SER A 1 18.25 -6.40 0.58
CA SER A 1 19.39 -6.90 1.38
C SER A 1 18.91 -8.03 2.26
N LEU A 2 19.72 -9.07 2.48
CA LEU A 2 19.42 -10.15 3.43
C LEU A 2 20.21 -10.03 4.75
N ASN A 3 21.18 -9.12 4.82
CA ASN A 3 22.10 -8.95 5.95
C ASN A 3 22.25 -7.48 6.41
N CYS A 4 21.50 -6.56 5.81
CA CYS A 4 21.57 -5.11 6.02
C CYS A 4 22.93 -4.47 5.64
N LEU A 5 23.80 -5.20 4.94
CA LEU A 5 25.11 -4.72 4.48
C LEU A 5 25.16 -4.66 2.96
N ASP A 6 24.77 -5.75 2.31
CA ASP A 6 24.82 -5.91 0.86
C ASP A 6 23.45 -5.60 0.24
N TRP A 7 23.43 -4.65 -0.69
CA TRP A 7 22.21 -4.15 -1.31
C TRP A 7 22.19 -4.49 -2.80
N SER A 8 21.28 -5.39 -3.18
CA SER A 8 20.95 -5.67 -4.57
C SER A 8 19.84 -4.74 -5.05
N LEU A 9 19.93 -4.31 -6.32
CA LEU A 9 18.89 -3.50 -6.94
C LEU A 9 17.71 -4.38 -7.36
N LEU A 10 16.50 -3.97 -7.00
CA LEU A 10 15.26 -4.54 -7.50
C LEU A 10 14.77 -3.72 -8.70
N THR A 11 14.36 -4.37 -9.78
CA THR A 11 13.79 -3.70 -10.95
C THR A 11 12.33 -3.32 -10.70
N PRO A 12 11.77 -2.32 -11.43
CA PRO A 12 10.34 -2.03 -11.37
C PRO A 12 9.49 -3.25 -11.74
N ALA A 13 8.33 -3.39 -11.06
CA ALA A 13 7.41 -4.49 -11.31
C ALA A 13 6.81 -4.42 -12.72
N THR A 14 6.80 -5.55 -13.44
CA THR A 14 6.05 -5.67 -14.68
C THR A 14 4.63 -6.19 -14.41
N LYS A 15 3.70 -5.95 -15.35
CA LYS A 15 2.34 -6.49 -15.25
C LYS A 15 2.29 -8.01 -15.16
N GLU A 16 3.22 -8.68 -15.85
CA GLU A 16 3.38 -10.14 -15.81
C GLU A 16 3.80 -10.60 -14.42
N MET A 17 4.79 -9.95 -13.80
CA MET A 17 5.21 -10.26 -12.43
C MET A 17 4.06 -10.12 -11.44
N LEU A 18 3.28 -9.03 -11.54
CA LEU A 18 2.11 -8.80 -10.70
C LEU A 18 1.07 -9.91 -10.87
N ALA A 19 0.71 -10.23 -12.12
CA ALA A 19 -0.29 -11.25 -12.42
C ALA A 19 0.12 -12.66 -11.94
N LEU A 20 1.40 -13.02 -12.09
CA LEU A 20 1.93 -14.30 -11.61
C LEU A 20 2.00 -14.34 -10.08
N ALA A 21 2.47 -13.26 -9.44
CA ALA A 21 2.60 -13.20 -7.99
C ALA A 21 1.25 -13.25 -7.26
N GLU A 22 0.18 -12.68 -7.83
CA GLU A 22 -1.19 -12.76 -7.29
C GLU A 22 -1.71 -14.20 -7.16
N GLN A 23 -1.17 -15.14 -7.93
CA GLN A 23 -1.57 -16.55 -7.88
C GLN A 23 -0.80 -17.36 -6.84
N LEU A 24 0.25 -16.80 -6.26
CA LEU A 24 1.10 -17.46 -5.28
C LEU A 24 0.71 -17.08 -3.86
N LYS A 25 0.66 -18.10 -2.98
CA LYS A 25 0.40 -17.95 -1.54
C LYS A 25 1.51 -18.62 -0.74
N GLY A 26 1.65 -18.25 0.53
CA GLY A 26 2.64 -18.82 1.43
C GLY A 26 3.90 -17.97 1.54
N ARG A 27 4.83 -18.43 2.38
CA ARG A 27 6.06 -17.70 2.72
C ARG A 27 7.09 -17.73 1.59
N PHE A 28 7.97 -16.74 1.60
CA PHE A 28 9.20 -16.73 0.80
C PHE A 28 10.19 -17.78 1.34
N GLN A 29 11.03 -18.33 0.46
CA GLN A 29 12.08 -19.29 0.81
C GLN A 29 13.33 -18.61 1.35
N GLY A 30 13.56 -17.34 1.00
CA GLY A 30 14.77 -16.59 1.34
C GLY A 30 15.90 -16.75 0.31
N ASP A 31 15.61 -17.28 -0.87
CA ASP A 31 16.56 -17.44 -1.97
C ASP A 31 16.02 -16.72 -3.22
N PRO A 32 16.62 -15.58 -3.63
CA PRO A 32 16.22 -14.84 -4.83
C PRO A 32 16.18 -15.67 -6.11
N SER A 33 16.99 -16.74 -6.19
CA SER A 33 17.10 -17.65 -7.33
C SER A 33 15.99 -18.71 -7.37
N PHE A 34 15.22 -18.88 -6.30
CA PHE A 34 14.21 -19.92 -6.21
C PHE A 34 13.11 -19.69 -7.24
N GLU A 35 12.66 -20.75 -7.91
CA GLU A 35 11.67 -20.68 -8.99
C GLU A 35 10.36 -21.36 -8.57
N TYR A 36 9.27 -20.61 -8.68
CA TYR A 36 7.92 -21.12 -8.46
C TYR A 36 7.33 -21.55 -9.79
N ASN A 37 7.02 -22.83 -9.96
CA ASN A 37 6.29 -23.33 -11.11
C ASN A 37 4.77 -23.21 -10.86
N LEU A 38 4.12 -22.27 -11.53
CA LEU A 38 2.69 -22.05 -11.32
C LEU A 38 1.83 -23.23 -11.79
N ALA A 39 2.31 -24.04 -12.76
CA ALA A 39 1.57 -25.23 -13.21
C ALA A 39 1.41 -26.27 -12.09
N GLU A 40 2.39 -26.37 -11.19
CA GLU A 40 2.35 -27.28 -10.03
C GLU A 40 1.49 -26.72 -8.89
N ILE A 41 1.42 -25.39 -8.75
CA ILE A 41 0.76 -24.71 -7.63
C ILE A 41 -0.71 -24.41 -7.94
N ASN A 42 -1.00 -23.95 -9.14
CA ASN A 42 -2.33 -23.54 -9.58
C ASN A 42 -2.48 -23.75 -11.10
N ALA A 43 -2.78 -25.00 -11.49
CA ALA A 43 -2.90 -25.40 -12.90
C ALA A 43 -3.93 -24.57 -13.70
N GLU A 44 -5.03 -24.14 -13.08
CA GLU A 44 -6.04 -23.31 -13.75
C GLU A 44 -5.53 -21.89 -14.03
N ALA A 45 -4.84 -21.27 -13.08
CA ALA A 45 -4.21 -19.98 -13.31
C ALA A 45 -3.06 -20.09 -14.32
N ALA A 46 -2.26 -21.16 -14.24
CA ALA A 46 -1.19 -21.43 -15.19
C ALA A 46 -1.72 -21.50 -16.63
N ALA A 47 -2.81 -22.24 -16.87
CA ALA A 47 -3.43 -22.36 -18.20
C ALA A 47 -3.90 -20.99 -18.75
N ARG A 48 -4.36 -20.08 -17.89
CA ARG A 48 -4.81 -18.74 -18.28
C ARG A 48 -3.66 -17.77 -18.58
N LEU A 49 -2.54 -17.91 -17.86
CA LEU A 49 -1.39 -17.02 -17.94
C LEU A 49 -0.28 -17.53 -18.88
N THR A 50 -0.44 -18.73 -19.45
CA THR A 50 0.51 -19.30 -20.42
C THR A 50 0.45 -18.51 -21.73
N GLU A 51 1.41 -17.61 -21.95
CA GLU A 51 1.60 -16.95 -23.24
C GLU A 51 2.71 -17.65 -24.05
N GLY A 52 2.40 -17.98 -25.32
CA GLY A 52 3.40 -18.46 -26.28
C GLY A 52 4.05 -19.81 -25.96
N GLY A 53 3.43 -20.65 -25.12
CA GLY A 53 3.91 -22.00 -24.80
C GLY A 53 5.08 -22.05 -23.80
N ARG A 54 5.37 -20.95 -23.09
CA ARG A 54 6.32 -20.94 -21.98
C ARG A 54 5.61 -21.32 -20.69
N GLU A 55 6.22 -22.18 -19.88
CA GLU A 55 5.70 -22.48 -18.56
C GLU A 55 5.70 -21.20 -17.69
N PRO A 56 4.60 -20.92 -16.97
CA PRO A 56 4.48 -19.74 -16.10
C PRO A 56 5.32 -19.92 -14.83
N VAL A 57 6.62 -19.67 -14.96
CA VAL A 57 7.60 -19.72 -13.88
C VAL A 57 7.94 -18.31 -13.42
N ILE A 58 7.97 -18.09 -12.11
CA ILE A 58 8.39 -16.81 -11.51
C ILE A 58 9.50 -17.04 -10.49
N LYS A 59 10.58 -16.28 -10.60
CA LYS A 59 11.65 -16.26 -9.60
C LYS A 59 11.20 -15.55 -8.33
N GLU A 60 11.75 -15.96 -7.20
CA GLU A 60 11.44 -15.37 -5.90
C GLU A 60 11.75 -13.87 -5.84
N GLU A 61 12.83 -13.42 -6.49
CA GLU A 61 13.13 -11.99 -6.62
C GLU A 61 12.00 -11.20 -7.33
N ALA A 62 11.42 -11.77 -8.38
CA ALA A 62 10.35 -11.16 -9.17
C ALA A 62 9.02 -11.18 -8.39
N ARG A 63 8.77 -12.26 -7.65
CA ARG A 63 7.66 -12.34 -6.71
C ARG A 63 7.77 -11.26 -5.63
N LEU A 64 8.96 -11.09 -5.04
CA LEU A 64 9.22 -10.08 -4.03
C LEU A 64 8.98 -8.66 -4.56
N ILE A 65 9.48 -8.36 -5.78
CA ILE A 65 9.23 -7.09 -6.46
C ILE A 65 7.73 -6.81 -6.58
N ALA A 66 6.98 -7.79 -7.09
CA ALA A 66 5.53 -7.67 -7.26
C ALA A 66 4.79 -7.49 -5.93
N THR A 67 5.21 -8.18 -4.88
CA THR A 67 4.64 -8.04 -3.54
C THR A 67 4.91 -6.67 -2.93
N ILE A 68 6.13 -6.13 -3.05
CA ILE A 68 6.47 -4.79 -2.58
C ILE A 68 5.61 -3.74 -3.31
N GLU A 69 5.52 -3.83 -4.64
CA GLU A 69 4.67 -2.92 -5.43
C GLU A 69 3.19 -2.95 -4.98
N GLN A 70 2.65 -4.14 -4.70
CA GLN A 70 1.28 -4.29 -4.20
C GLN A 70 1.09 -3.66 -2.82
N ILE A 71 2.04 -3.88 -1.91
CA ILE A 71 2.02 -3.29 -0.57
C ILE A 71 2.11 -1.77 -0.69
N ASP A 72 3.12 -1.22 -1.37
CA ASP A 72 3.32 0.22 -1.47
C ASP A 72 2.11 0.93 -2.09
N ARG A 73 1.48 0.32 -3.11
CA ARG A 73 0.26 0.84 -3.73
C ARG A 73 -0.94 0.87 -2.78
N GLU A 74 -1.08 -0.14 -1.91
CA GLU A 74 -2.27 -0.30 -1.06
C GLU A 74 -2.13 0.24 0.36
N VAL A 75 -0.90 0.47 0.83
CA VAL A 75 -0.65 0.91 2.21
C VAL A 75 0.45 1.96 2.36
N GLY A 76 1.03 2.43 1.26
CA GLY A 76 1.80 3.67 1.28
C GLY A 76 0.85 4.84 1.58
N ILE A 77 0.85 5.35 2.82
CA ILE A 77 -0.10 6.39 3.26
C ILE A 77 0.59 7.64 3.77
N VAL A 78 -0.11 8.78 3.66
CA VAL A 78 0.35 10.10 4.11
C VAL A 78 -0.77 10.86 4.84
N PRO A 79 -0.44 11.78 5.77
CA PRO A 79 -1.41 12.70 6.33
C PRO A 79 -1.96 13.69 5.31
N ARG A 80 -3.22 14.11 5.48
CA ARG A 80 -3.86 15.18 4.69
C ARG A 80 -2.99 16.43 4.68
N GLY A 81 -2.77 16.98 3.48
CA GLY A 81 -2.01 18.23 3.32
C GLY A 81 -0.51 18.12 3.51
N ALA A 82 0.06 16.94 3.80
CA ALA A 82 1.51 16.73 3.79
C ALA A 82 2.12 16.92 2.38
N PHE A 83 1.33 16.64 1.36
CA PHE A 83 1.63 16.89 -0.05
C PHE A 83 0.56 17.78 -0.67
N VAL A 84 0.95 18.53 -1.69
CA VAL A 84 0.05 19.39 -2.48
C VAL A 84 0.22 19.12 -3.96
N LYS A 85 -0.89 19.10 -4.67
CA LYS A 85 -0.93 19.04 -6.13
C LYS A 85 -1.08 20.45 -6.70
N THR A 86 -0.22 20.78 -7.66
CA THR A 86 -0.31 22.06 -8.38
C THR A 86 -1.37 21.99 -9.47
N PRO A 87 -1.85 23.13 -10.00
CA PRO A 87 -2.76 23.15 -11.16
C PRO A 87 -2.17 22.48 -12.41
N LEU A 88 -0.84 22.38 -12.52
CA LEU A 88 -0.13 21.68 -13.60
C LEU A 88 -0.08 20.16 -13.38
N GLY A 89 -0.57 19.66 -12.25
CA GLY A 89 -0.64 18.24 -11.91
C GLY A 89 0.58 17.69 -11.16
N SER A 90 1.65 18.48 -10.99
CA SER A 90 2.84 18.06 -10.24
C SER A 90 2.54 17.99 -8.74
N VAL A 91 3.02 16.95 -8.06
CA VAL A 91 2.88 16.78 -6.61
C VAL A 91 4.19 17.12 -5.91
N HIS A 92 4.11 17.93 -4.85
CA HIS A 92 5.27 18.33 -4.04
C HIS A 92 4.95 18.23 -2.55
N GLU A 93 5.98 18.06 -1.73
CA GLU A 93 5.85 18.22 -0.29
C GLU A 93 5.36 19.61 0.07
N ASN A 94 4.37 19.68 0.94
CA ASN A 94 3.83 20.94 1.41
C ASN A 94 4.72 21.52 2.52
N ARG A 95 5.48 22.56 2.19
CA ARG A 95 6.35 23.24 3.17
C ARG A 95 5.58 23.89 4.32
N HIS A 96 4.30 24.17 4.16
CA HIS A 96 3.43 24.75 5.18
C HIS A 96 2.71 23.70 6.03
N PHE A 97 2.88 22.41 5.74
CA PHE A 97 2.33 21.36 6.58
C PHE A 97 3.04 21.39 7.93
N GLU A 98 2.28 21.57 9.01
CA GLU A 98 2.78 21.57 10.39
C GLU A 98 2.35 20.33 11.17
N GLY A 99 1.67 19.37 10.52
CA GLY A 99 1.07 18.21 11.17
C GLY A 99 -0.45 18.31 11.25
N LEU A 100 -1.09 17.15 11.44
CA LEU A 100 -2.52 17.11 11.74
C LEU A 100 -2.77 17.60 13.17
N SER A 101 -3.90 18.26 13.40
CA SER A 101 -4.36 18.53 14.77
C SER A 101 -4.67 17.23 15.51
N LEU A 102 -4.72 17.30 16.85
CA LEU A 102 -5.07 16.14 17.68
C LEU A 102 -6.46 15.56 17.38
N LEU A 103 -7.38 16.38 16.84
CA LEU A 103 -8.73 15.95 16.48
C LEU A 103 -8.77 15.28 15.10
N GLU A 104 -8.05 15.84 14.13
CA GLU A 104 -7.93 15.28 12.78
C GLU A 104 -7.14 13.98 12.79
N ALA A 105 -6.05 13.94 13.54
CA ALA A 105 -5.16 12.78 13.59
C ALA A 105 -5.87 11.50 14.08
N LYS A 106 -7.06 11.60 14.70
CA LYS A 106 -7.87 10.45 15.14
C LYS A 106 -8.87 9.96 14.08
N LYS A 107 -8.90 10.56 12.90
CA LYS A 107 -9.88 10.24 11.84
C LYS A 107 -9.17 9.61 10.66
N LEU A 108 -9.71 8.51 10.14
CA LEU A 108 -9.21 7.89 8.91
C LEU A 108 -9.30 8.82 7.70
N SER A 109 -10.28 9.74 7.68
CA SER A 109 -10.42 10.77 6.65
C SER A 109 -9.28 11.77 6.57
N SER A 110 -8.37 11.78 7.56
CA SER A 110 -7.17 12.62 7.57
C SER A 110 -5.93 11.91 7.01
N TYR A 111 -6.08 10.69 6.49
CA TYR A 111 -4.99 9.89 5.92
C TYR A 111 -5.38 9.40 4.52
N PHE A 112 -4.39 9.38 3.63
CA PHE A 112 -4.60 9.15 2.21
C PHE A 112 -3.57 8.18 1.65
N HIS A 113 -3.98 7.35 0.70
CA HIS A 113 -3.07 6.51 -0.08
C HIS A 113 -2.21 7.38 -0.99
N PHE A 114 -0.89 7.25 -0.90
CA PHE A 114 0.09 8.00 -1.67
C PHE A 114 0.42 7.32 -2.99
N THR A 115 -0.62 7.05 -3.77
CA THR A 115 -0.57 6.47 -5.11
C THR A 115 -1.55 7.20 -6.03
N GLU A 116 -1.51 6.88 -7.32
CA GLU A 116 -2.48 7.42 -8.28
C GLU A 116 -3.91 7.04 -7.84
N PRO A 117 -4.82 8.01 -7.65
CA PRO A 117 -6.13 7.72 -7.10
C PRO A 117 -7.00 6.96 -8.10
N VAL A 118 -7.75 6.00 -7.57
CA VAL A 118 -8.71 5.17 -8.29
C VAL A 118 -10.13 5.63 -7.97
N ASN A 119 -10.45 5.85 -6.69
CA ASN A 119 -11.82 6.13 -6.25
C ASN A 119 -12.23 7.58 -6.51
N LEU A 120 -11.33 8.55 -6.36
CA LEU A 120 -11.62 9.96 -6.68
C LEU A 120 -12.07 10.18 -8.13
N LYS A 121 -11.57 9.36 -9.07
CA LYS A 121 -11.96 9.45 -10.49
C LYS A 121 -13.44 9.14 -10.68
N ASN A 122 -13.97 8.26 -9.84
CA ASN A 122 -15.36 7.79 -9.89
C ASN A 122 -16.35 8.68 -9.10
N LYS A 123 -15.86 9.66 -8.31
CA LYS A 123 -16.73 10.59 -7.58
C LYS A 123 -17.51 11.52 -8.52
N THR A 124 -18.74 11.83 -8.13
CA THR A 124 -19.64 12.78 -8.81
C THR A 124 -19.12 14.21 -8.70
N LEU A 125 -19.65 15.11 -9.54
CA LEU A 125 -19.31 16.55 -9.47
C LEU A 125 -19.70 17.18 -8.15
N LEU A 126 -20.82 16.75 -7.56
CA LEU A 126 -21.29 17.27 -6.28
C LEU A 126 -20.33 16.89 -5.14
N GLU A 127 -19.90 15.62 -5.09
CA GLU A 127 -18.94 15.16 -4.08
C GLU A 127 -17.56 15.81 -4.24
N LYS A 128 -17.17 16.16 -5.48
CA LYS A 128 -15.91 16.87 -5.75
C LYS A 128 -15.97 18.34 -5.37
N ALA A 129 -17.16 18.94 -5.25
CA ALA A 129 -17.30 20.36 -4.90
C ALA A 129 -16.87 20.65 -3.44
N ASP A 130 -16.94 19.64 -2.57
CA ASP A 130 -16.55 19.74 -1.17
C ASP A 130 -15.06 19.44 -0.93
N LEU A 131 -14.31 19.01 -1.96
CA LEU A 131 -12.90 18.66 -1.88
C LEU A 131 -12.01 19.86 -2.24
N ASP A 132 -10.89 20.00 -1.54
CA ASP A 132 -9.84 20.93 -1.94
C ASP A 132 -8.95 20.27 -3.03
N PRO A 133 -8.91 20.76 -4.27
CA PRO A 133 -8.19 20.08 -5.35
C PRO A 133 -6.67 19.99 -5.15
N SER A 134 -6.10 20.80 -4.25
CA SER A 134 -4.66 20.82 -3.98
C SER A 134 -4.29 19.82 -2.89
N THR A 135 -5.15 19.60 -1.90
CA THR A 135 -4.86 18.75 -0.73
C THR A 135 -5.64 17.43 -0.69
N ASP A 136 -6.81 17.36 -1.33
CA ASP A 136 -7.70 16.19 -1.40
C ASP A 136 -7.63 15.52 -2.79
N PHE A 137 -6.42 15.40 -3.33
CA PHE A 137 -6.17 14.81 -4.66
C PHE A 137 -5.87 13.30 -4.63
N LEU A 138 -5.91 12.67 -3.45
CA LEU A 138 -5.63 11.25 -3.21
C LEU A 138 -6.85 10.52 -2.63
N ASP A 139 -6.84 9.19 -2.64
CA ASP A 139 -7.91 8.39 -2.04
C ASP A 139 -7.76 8.32 -0.51
N SER A 140 -8.84 8.64 0.20
CA SER A 140 -8.91 8.65 1.67
C SER A 140 -9.16 7.25 2.23
N LEU A 141 -8.47 6.91 3.33
CA LEU A 141 -8.61 5.61 4.03
C LEU A 141 -10.01 5.36 4.59
N GLU A 142 -10.81 6.42 4.77
CA GLU A 142 -12.20 6.31 5.25
C GLU A 142 -13.07 5.45 4.33
N HIS A 143 -12.73 5.41 3.02
CA HIS A 143 -13.52 4.73 2.00
C HIS A 143 -12.91 3.39 1.58
N ASP A 144 -11.92 2.88 2.33
CA ASP A 144 -11.31 1.58 2.04
C ASP A 144 -12.31 0.44 2.25
N ILE A 145 -12.19 -0.57 1.39
CA ILE A 145 -13.05 -1.75 1.37
C ILE A 145 -12.21 -2.98 1.75
N PRO A 146 -12.63 -3.79 2.74
CA PRO A 146 -13.83 -3.61 3.57
C PRO A 146 -13.71 -2.43 4.55
N GLN A 147 -14.86 -1.84 4.93
CA GLN A 147 -14.89 -0.84 5.99
C GLN A 147 -14.35 -1.46 7.29
N GLY A 148 -13.42 -0.79 7.96
CA GLY A 148 -12.71 -1.35 9.12
C GLY A 148 -11.36 -1.99 8.77
N SER A 149 -10.86 -1.83 7.54
CA SER A 149 -9.52 -2.29 7.12
C SER A 149 -8.35 -1.66 7.88
N TRP A 150 -8.61 -0.62 8.68
CA TRP A 150 -7.61 0.10 9.44
C TRP A 150 -7.99 0.19 10.90
N SER A 151 -7.01 -0.04 11.78
CA SER A 151 -7.10 0.33 13.19
C SER A 151 -6.34 1.63 13.43
N ILE A 152 -6.90 2.49 14.28
CA ILE A 152 -6.26 3.73 14.72
C ILE A 152 -6.13 3.73 16.24
N GLN A 153 -4.91 3.99 16.73
CA GLN A 153 -4.58 3.91 18.14
C GLN A 153 -3.79 5.14 18.57
N LEU A 154 -4.04 5.58 19.80
CA LEU A 154 -3.31 6.66 20.45
C LEU A 154 -2.32 6.05 21.42
N GLU A 155 -1.04 6.26 21.15
CA GLU A 155 0.06 5.73 21.95
C GLU A 155 0.73 6.85 22.75
N LYS A 156 1.47 6.47 23.80
CA LYS A 156 2.27 7.40 24.64
C LYS A 156 1.45 8.58 25.18
N GLY A 157 0.24 8.31 25.69
CA GLY A 157 -0.64 9.36 26.21
C GLY A 157 -1.27 10.26 25.13
N GLY A 158 -1.29 9.79 23.87
CA GLY A 158 -1.88 10.51 22.74
C GLY A 158 -0.91 11.42 22.00
N THR A 159 0.40 11.35 22.30
CA THR A 159 1.43 12.11 21.56
C THR A 159 1.77 11.49 20.21
N VAL A 160 1.43 10.22 20.00
CA VAL A 160 1.66 9.51 18.73
C VAL A 160 0.37 8.82 18.32
N VAL A 161 -0.02 8.99 17.06
CA VAL A 161 -1.07 8.18 16.44
C VAL A 161 -0.40 7.05 15.68
N VAL A 162 -0.91 5.84 15.86
CA VAL A 162 -0.48 4.65 15.14
C VAL A 162 -1.66 4.10 14.34
N LEU A 163 -1.45 3.91 13.03
CA LEU A 163 -2.39 3.23 12.15
C LEU A 163 -1.81 1.86 11.78
N ARG A 164 -2.65 0.82 11.80
CA ARG A 164 -2.27 -0.51 11.31
C ARG A 164 -3.28 -1.02 10.31
N SER A 165 -2.78 -1.58 9.22
CA SER A 165 -3.62 -2.25 8.22
C SER A 165 -4.01 -3.65 8.72
N LEU A 166 -5.28 -3.99 8.56
CA LEU A 166 -5.82 -5.34 8.80
C LEU A 166 -5.84 -6.19 7.53
N LEU A 167 -5.70 -5.55 6.35
CA LEU A 167 -5.51 -6.22 5.07
C LEU A 167 -4.04 -6.63 4.88
N TRP A 168 -3.10 -5.76 5.19
CA TRP A 168 -1.67 -6.04 5.13
C TRP A 168 -1.09 -6.12 6.54
N LEU A 169 -1.27 -7.29 7.15
CA LEU A 169 -0.75 -7.56 8.48
C LEU A 169 0.77 -7.38 8.50
N GLY A 170 1.23 -6.52 9.41
CA GLY A 170 2.63 -6.12 9.50
C GLY A 170 2.89 -4.65 9.17
N LEU A 171 1.98 -3.98 8.47
CA LEU A 171 2.08 -2.54 8.26
C LEU A 171 1.78 -1.77 9.56
N THR A 172 2.70 -0.90 9.94
CA THR A 172 2.51 0.11 10.99
C THR A 172 2.89 1.48 10.46
N PHE A 173 1.95 2.41 10.45
CA PHE A 173 2.17 3.83 10.20
C PHE A 173 2.13 4.60 11.51
N TYR A 174 2.96 5.63 11.63
CA TYR A 174 2.93 6.56 12.75
C TYR A 174 2.82 8.02 12.27
N HIS A 175 2.19 8.85 13.09
CA HIS A 175 2.24 10.29 12.98
C HIS A 175 2.37 10.92 14.37
N VAL A 176 3.20 11.94 14.50
CA VAL A 176 3.28 12.79 15.69
C VAL A 176 2.46 14.06 15.39
N PRO A 177 1.22 14.18 15.93
CA PRO A 177 0.36 15.32 15.65
C PRO A 177 1.03 16.66 15.97
N MET A 178 0.61 17.73 15.30
CA MET A 178 1.22 19.07 15.41
C MET A 178 2.73 19.09 15.03
N THR A 179 3.21 18.08 14.30
CA THR A 179 4.55 18.07 13.71
C THR A 179 4.54 17.48 12.30
N LYS A 180 5.62 17.66 11.54
CA LYS A 180 5.79 17.05 10.22
C LYS A 180 6.20 15.58 10.25
N GLN A 181 6.36 14.99 11.44
CA GLN A 181 6.89 13.64 11.59
C GLN A 181 5.80 12.61 11.33
N PHE A 182 5.99 11.81 10.29
CA PHE A 182 5.21 10.62 10.00
C PHE A 182 6.05 9.64 9.21
N GLY A 183 5.58 8.41 9.11
CA GLY A 183 6.20 7.38 8.29
C GLY A 183 5.51 6.05 8.51
N TYR A 184 5.84 5.08 7.69
CA TYR A 184 5.38 3.70 7.87
C TYR A 184 6.52 2.72 7.71
N VAL A 185 6.29 1.53 8.23
CA VAL A 185 7.15 0.38 8.04
C VAL A 185 6.29 -0.86 7.92
N TYR A 186 6.72 -1.81 7.09
CA TYR A 186 6.10 -3.11 6.94
C TYR A 186 7.01 -4.19 7.50
N PHE A 187 6.51 -4.97 8.44
CA PHE A 187 7.15 -6.18 8.96
C PHE A 187 6.17 -7.34 8.90
N GLY A 188 6.24 -8.16 7.85
CA GLY A 188 5.31 -9.26 7.65
C GLY A 188 5.75 -10.24 6.57
N THR A 189 4.87 -11.20 6.27
CA THR A 189 5.14 -12.28 5.31
C THR A 189 4.87 -11.89 3.85
N GLY A 190 4.35 -10.69 3.60
CA GLY A 190 3.93 -10.25 2.28
C GLY A 190 2.60 -10.86 1.82
N GLU A 191 1.79 -11.35 2.75
CA GLU A 191 0.48 -11.96 2.46
C GLU A 191 -0.66 -11.00 2.79
N LYS A 192 -1.56 -10.81 1.81
CA LYS A 192 -2.79 -10.03 1.99
C LYS A 192 -3.85 -10.88 2.67
N ASN A 193 -4.48 -10.33 3.70
CA ASN A 193 -5.57 -10.95 4.44
C ASN A 193 -6.89 -10.82 3.67
N LEU A 194 -7.11 -11.74 2.73
CA LEU A 194 -8.34 -11.79 1.92
C LEU A 194 -9.56 -12.24 2.72
N ASP A 195 -9.35 -12.83 3.90
CA ASP A 195 -10.43 -13.30 4.77
C ASP A 195 -10.99 -12.20 5.68
N LEU A 196 -10.40 -10.99 5.66
CA LEU A 196 -10.82 -9.87 6.49
C LEU A 196 -12.33 -9.58 6.45
N PRO A 197 -13.03 -9.61 5.29
CA PRO A 197 -14.49 -9.39 5.25
C PRO A 197 -15.31 -10.38 6.09
N PHE A 198 -14.77 -11.56 6.40
CA PHE A 198 -15.41 -12.57 7.24
C PHE A 198 -14.98 -12.50 8.71
N MET A 199 -13.98 -11.65 9.03
CA MET A 199 -13.43 -11.47 10.38
C MET A 199 -13.97 -10.22 11.09
N LEU A 200 -14.53 -9.27 10.33
CA LEU A 200 -15.07 -7.99 10.82
C LEU A 200 -16.52 -8.11 11.32
#